data_AF-A0A2G9TV81-F1
#
_entry.id   AF-A0A2G9TV81-F1
#
_cell.length_a   1.000
_cell.length_b   1.000
_cell.length_c   1.000
_cell.angle_alpha   90.00
_cell.angle_beta   90.00
_cell.angle_gamma   90.00
#
_symmetry.space_group_name_H-M   'P 1'
#
loop_
_entity.id
_entity.type
_entity.pdbx_description
1 polymer ?
#
loop_
_entity_poly.entity_id
_entity_poly.type
_entity_poly.pdbx_seq_one_letter_code
_entity_poly.pdbx_strand_id
1 'polypeptide(L)'
;MYRSNLTQFLFQENQQHNYVMHTKTESVNYTPYEYGSVMHYDAQSFATSGQSLVPVNAKYLYTVGSQQISFQDLDLLNYHYKCNGICATKGAACVNGGKRSPKNCNSCFCPAGYAGALCSLRPAGCGAVLTAASTWKSKTVVLGNSTNEEVRGAYTLCNDWIKVE
;
A
#
# COMPACT_ATOMS: atom_id res chain seq x y z
N MET A 1 -12.29 6.66 14.75
CA MET A 1 -13.02 7.54 13.81
C MET A 1 -13.79 8.55 14.66
N TYR A 2 -13.46 9.85 14.60
CA TYR A 2 -14.19 10.87 15.36
C TYR A 2 -15.46 11.25 14.59
N ARG A 3 -16.63 11.14 15.22
CA ARG A 3 -17.86 11.78 14.73
C ARG A 3 -17.88 13.21 15.28
N SER A 4 -17.59 14.21 14.45
CA SER A 4 -17.78 15.61 14.83
C SER A 4 -19.25 16.01 14.61
N ASN A 5 -19.80 16.72 15.60
CA ASN A 5 -21.15 17.29 15.61
C ASN A 5 -21.22 18.53 14.71
N LEU A 6 -21.22 18.35 13.38
CA LEU A 6 -21.63 19.40 12.45
C LEU A 6 -22.76 18.88 11.55
N THR A 7 -23.93 19.45 11.80
CA THR A 7 -25.17 19.36 11.02
C THR A 7 -24.95 19.86 9.59
N GLN A 8 -24.45 18.99 8.72
CA GLN A 8 -24.87 18.81 7.34
C GLN A 8 -24.27 17.47 6.92
N PHE A 9 -25.08 16.43 6.76
CA PHE A 9 -24.57 15.10 6.40
C PHE A 9 -23.83 15.20 5.06
N LEU A 10 -22.50 15.16 5.11
CA LEU A 10 -21.62 15.03 3.95
C LEU A 10 -21.73 13.62 3.32
N PHE A 11 -22.72 12.81 3.71
CA PHE A 11 -22.93 11.44 3.30
C PHE A 11 -24.31 11.27 2.68
N GLN A 12 -24.40 10.41 1.67
CA GLN A 12 -25.69 9.97 1.16
C GLN A 12 -26.44 9.18 2.25
N GLU A 13 -27.65 9.62 2.62
CA GLU A 13 -28.41 9.04 3.74
C GLU A 13 -28.61 7.52 3.62
N ASN A 14 -28.81 7.02 2.40
CA ASN A 14 -29.01 5.59 2.14
C ASN A 14 -27.70 4.78 2.07
N GLN A 15 -26.52 5.40 2.17
CA GLN A 15 -25.21 4.74 2.08
C GLN A 15 -24.47 4.62 3.42
N GLN A 16 -25.09 5.02 4.54
CA GLN A 16 -24.45 4.97 5.86
C GLN A 16 -24.03 3.55 6.28
N HIS A 17 -24.71 2.53 5.78
CA HIS A 17 -24.41 1.13 6.07
C HIS A 17 -23.01 0.69 5.62
N ASN A 18 -22.42 1.34 4.60
CA ASN A 18 -21.06 1.05 4.12
C ASN A 18 -19.96 1.41 5.14
N TYR A 19 -20.28 2.22 6.16
CA TYR A 19 -19.34 2.67 7.20
C TYR A 19 -19.57 2.00 8.56
N VAL A 20 -20.47 1.03 8.63
CA VAL A 20 -20.70 0.25 9.85
C VAL A 20 -19.48 -0.65 10.08
N MET A 21 -18.84 -0.49 11.23
CA MET A 21 -17.70 -1.31 11.60
C MET A 21 -18.16 -2.72 11.93
N HIS A 22 -17.45 -3.72 11.40
CA HIS A 22 -17.59 -5.09 11.85
C HIS A 22 -17.14 -5.26 13.31
N THR A 23 -17.80 -6.17 14.01
CA THR A 23 -17.44 -6.56 15.37
C THR A 23 -16.21 -7.46 15.37
N LYS A 24 -15.63 -7.66 16.56
CA LYS A 24 -14.48 -8.57 16.75
C LYS A 24 -14.83 -10.05 16.51
N THR A 25 -16.12 -10.40 16.51
CA THR A 25 -16.59 -11.76 16.21
C THR A 25 -16.79 -11.97 14.71
N GLU A 26 -16.98 -10.90 13.93
CA GLU A 26 -17.19 -10.95 12.48
C GLU A 26 -15.89 -10.74 11.69
N SER A 27 -14.89 -10.12 12.30
CA SER A 27 -13.63 -9.78 11.64
C SER A 27 -12.41 -10.13 12.50
N VAL A 28 -11.33 -10.54 11.83
CA VAL A 28 -10.03 -10.83 12.44
C VAL A 28 -8.97 -9.99 11.75
N ASN A 29 -8.15 -9.31 12.54
CA ASN A 29 -7.07 -8.46 12.04
C ASN A 29 -5.73 -9.20 12.12
N TYR A 30 -5.24 -9.73 10.99
CA TYR A 30 -3.92 -10.37 10.94
C TYR A 30 -2.77 -9.37 10.73
N THR A 31 -3.06 -8.21 10.13
CA THR A 31 -2.10 -7.14 9.86
C THR A 31 -2.57 -5.82 10.48
N PRO A 32 -1.66 -4.85 10.72
CA PRO A 32 -2.04 -3.50 11.12
C PRO A 32 -2.89 -2.80 10.05
N TYR A 33 -3.63 -1.77 10.46
CA TYR A 33 -4.41 -0.93 9.54
C TYR A 33 -3.50 -0.27 8.51
N GLU A 34 -3.83 -0.42 7.23
CA GLU A 34 -3.07 0.15 6.12
C GLU A 34 -3.95 1.11 5.32
N TYR A 35 -3.55 2.38 5.26
CA TYR A 35 -4.27 3.39 4.49
C TYR A 35 -4.27 3.13 2.98
N GLY A 36 -3.19 2.54 2.46
CA GLY A 36 -2.97 2.32 1.02
C GLY A 36 -3.44 0.96 0.49
N SER A 37 -4.18 0.19 1.30
CA SER A 37 -4.76 -1.08 0.86
C SER A 37 -5.70 -0.87 -0.32
N VAL A 38 -5.69 -1.82 -1.28
CA VAL A 38 -6.63 -1.80 -2.42
C VAL A 38 -8.10 -1.94 -1.97
N MET A 39 -8.32 -2.45 -0.76
CA MET A 39 -9.64 -2.63 -0.17
C MET A 39 -10.13 -1.39 0.59
N HIS A 40 -9.31 -0.33 0.67
CA HIS A 40 -9.66 0.87 1.41
C HIS A 40 -10.40 1.86 0.50
N TYR A 41 -11.60 2.32 0.92
CA TYR A 41 -12.33 3.39 0.24
C TYR A 41 -11.51 4.67 0.09
N ASP A 42 -11.77 5.44 -0.96
CA ASP A 42 -11.19 6.78 -1.11
C ASP A 42 -11.81 7.79 -0.12
N ALA A 43 -11.26 9.00 -0.08
CA ALA A 43 -11.69 10.05 0.84
C ALA A 43 -13.10 10.60 0.55
N GLN A 44 -13.69 10.33 -0.62
CA GLN A 44 -14.94 10.91 -1.09
C GLN A 44 -16.06 9.87 -1.31
N SER A 45 -15.78 8.60 -1.01
CA SER A 45 -16.71 7.50 -1.23
C SER A 45 -18.03 7.77 -0.52
N PHE A 46 -19.14 7.72 -1.27
CA PHE A 46 -20.50 8.00 -0.77
C PHE A 46 -20.71 9.41 -0.20
N ALA A 47 -19.82 10.36 -0.49
CA ALA A 47 -20.00 11.75 -0.06
C ALA A 47 -21.05 12.48 -0.91
N THR A 48 -21.84 13.35 -0.31
CA THR A 48 -22.71 14.32 -1.04
C THR A 48 -21.96 15.59 -1.39
N SER A 49 -20.96 15.95 -0.59
CA SER A 49 -19.99 17.00 -0.86
C SER A 49 -18.74 16.79 0.02
N GLY A 50 -17.59 17.34 -0.41
CA GLY A 50 -16.35 17.28 0.38
C GLY A 50 -15.73 15.89 0.52
N GLN A 51 -15.33 15.54 1.74
CA GLN A 51 -14.69 14.28 2.11
C GLN A 51 -15.54 13.58 3.17
N SER A 52 -15.87 12.32 2.91
CA SER A 52 -16.59 11.43 3.82
C SER A 52 -15.63 10.67 4.75
N LEU A 53 -14.41 10.37 4.29
CA LEU A 53 -13.41 9.66 5.07
C LEU A 53 -12.11 10.48 5.13
N VAL A 54 -11.76 10.91 6.34
CA VAL A 54 -10.52 11.66 6.60
C VAL A 54 -9.62 10.85 7.53
N PRO A 55 -8.42 10.42 7.08
CA PRO A 55 -7.45 9.76 7.93
C PRO A 55 -7.07 10.62 9.15
N VAL A 56 -6.93 9.99 10.32
CA VAL A 56 -6.49 10.68 11.55
C VAL A 56 -5.14 11.36 11.35
N ASN A 57 -4.23 10.71 10.63
CA ASN A 57 -3.00 11.33 10.17
C ASN A 57 -3.21 11.88 8.75
N ALA A 58 -3.36 13.20 8.65
CA ALA A 58 -3.66 13.92 7.41
C ALA A 58 -2.63 13.69 6.28
N LYS A 59 -1.40 13.22 6.60
CA LYS A 59 -0.41 12.86 5.57
C LYS A 59 -0.87 11.72 4.66
N TYR A 60 -1.84 10.92 5.09
CA TYR A 60 -2.38 9.79 4.34
C TYR A 60 -3.68 10.09 3.59
N LEU A 61 -4.13 11.35 3.57
CA LEU A 61 -5.37 11.75 2.89
C LEU A 61 -5.38 11.34 1.40
N TYR A 62 -4.23 11.39 0.74
CA TYR A 62 -4.07 10.99 -0.66
C TYR A 62 -3.54 9.56 -0.83
N THR A 63 -3.48 8.79 0.26
CA THR A 63 -3.06 7.38 0.25
C THR A 63 -4.27 6.43 0.22
N VAL A 64 -5.38 6.83 0.86
CA VAL A 64 -6.64 6.07 0.83
C VAL A 64 -7.24 6.04 -0.57
N GLY A 65 -7.97 4.97 -0.91
CA GLY A 65 -8.51 4.79 -2.26
C GLY A 65 -7.48 4.34 -3.30
N SER A 66 -6.32 3.84 -2.84
CA SER A 66 -5.33 3.23 -3.72
C SER A 66 -5.96 2.09 -4.52
N GLN A 67 -5.66 2.02 -5.81
CA GLN A 67 -6.07 0.89 -6.67
C GLN A 67 -4.95 -0.15 -6.80
N GLN A 68 -3.87 -0.01 -6.03
CA GLN A 68 -2.72 -0.91 -6.09
C GLN A 68 -2.80 -1.93 -4.96
N ILE A 69 -2.65 -3.21 -5.30
CA ILE A 69 -2.49 -4.28 -4.31
C ILE A 69 -1.22 -4.02 -3.53
N SER A 70 -1.36 -3.84 -2.22
CA SER A 70 -0.24 -3.57 -1.34
C SER A 70 0.48 -4.84 -0.91
N PHE A 71 1.64 -4.67 -0.29
CA PHE A 71 2.35 -5.77 0.34
C PHE A 71 1.54 -6.36 1.51
N GLN A 72 0.89 -5.52 2.30
CA GLN A 72 0.11 -5.92 3.46
C GLN A 72 -1.22 -6.59 3.06
N ASP A 73 -1.80 -6.26 1.91
CA ASP A 73 -2.94 -6.98 1.34
C ASP A 73 -2.56 -8.46 1.09
N LEU A 74 -1.39 -8.69 0.50
CA LEU A 74 -0.87 -10.04 0.28
C LEU A 74 -0.44 -10.74 1.57
N ASP A 75 0.17 -10.01 2.53
CA ASP A 75 0.56 -10.56 3.83
C ASP A 75 -0.67 -10.98 4.64
N LEU A 76 -1.73 -10.16 4.64
CA LEU A 76 -3.03 -10.46 5.26
C LEU A 76 -3.60 -11.78 4.73
N LEU A 77 -3.64 -11.96 3.41
CA LEU A 77 -4.11 -13.19 2.79
C LEU A 77 -3.21 -14.38 3.16
N ASN A 78 -1.89 -14.21 3.14
CA ASN A 78 -0.96 -15.26 3.53
C ASN A 78 -1.15 -15.71 4.98
N TYR A 79 -1.45 -14.81 5.90
CA TYR A 79 -1.79 -15.17 7.28
C TYR A 79 -3.15 -15.87 7.36
N HIS A 80 -4.18 -15.32 6.72
CA HIS A 80 -5.53 -15.87 6.77
C HIS A 80 -5.57 -17.32 6.27
N TYR A 81 -4.90 -17.58 5.14
CA TYR A 81 -4.79 -18.92 4.54
C TYR A 81 -3.61 -19.76 5.07
N LYS A 82 -2.92 -19.29 6.12
CA LYS A 82 -1.80 -19.99 6.78
C LYS A 82 -0.60 -20.29 5.87
N CYS A 83 -0.45 -19.57 4.76
CA CYS A 83 0.68 -19.68 3.84
C CYS A 83 2.00 -19.29 4.51
N ASN A 84 1.96 -18.35 5.46
CA ASN A 84 3.14 -17.93 6.22
C ASN A 84 3.81 -19.06 7.02
N GLY A 85 3.08 -20.15 7.31
CA GLY A 85 3.61 -21.34 7.99
C GLY A 85 4.49 -22.24 7.12
N ILE A 86 4.33 -22.19 5.80
CA ILE A 86 4.97 -23.14 4.85
C ILE A 86 6.51 -23.07 4.93
N CYS A 87 7.07 -21.87 5.10
CA CYS A 87 8.51 -21.63 5.15
C CYS A 87 8.97 -21.10 6.52
N ALA A 88 8.25 -21.44 7.60
CA ALA A 88 8.49 -20.87 8.91
C ALA A 88 9.86 -21.25 9.51
N THR A 89 10.30 -22.49 9.32
CA THR A 89 11.47 -23.06 10.00
C THR A 89 12.79 -22.80 9.29
N LYS A 90 12.81 -22.78 7.96
CA LYS A 90 14.02 -22.61 7.16
C LYS A 90 13.72 -21.87 5.86
N GLY A 91 14.64 -21.01 5.44
CA GLY A 91 14.53 -20.30 4.18
C GLY A 91 15.37 -19.02 4.14
N ALA A 92 15.07 -18.19 3.15
CA ALA A 92 15.67 -16.89 2.95
C ALA A 92 15.62 -16.02 4.21
N ALA A 93 16.72 -15.29 4.46
CA ALA A 93 16.80 -14.23 5.44
C ALA A 93 16.35 -12.92 4.78
N CYS A 94 15.04 -12.69 4.76
CA CYS A 94 14.46 -11.49 4.15
C CYS A 94 14.87 -10.23 4.91
N VAL A 95 15.22 -9.17 4.17
CA VAL A 95 15.52 -7.84 4.71
C VAL A 95 14.46 -6.83 4.27
N ASN A 96 14.55 -5.59 4.77
CA ASN A 96 13.68 -4.47 4.36
C ASN A 96 12.17 -4.75 4.49
N GLY A 97 11.78 -5.51 5.52
CA GLY A 97 10.38 -5.88 5.74
C GLY A 97 9.86 -7.01 4.83
N GLY A 98 10.72 -7.60 3.99
CA GLY A 98 10.38 -8.78 3.20
C GLY A 98 9.93 -9.97 4.05
N LYS A 99 9.06 -10.80 3.47
CA LYS A 99 8.54 -12.02 4.09
C LYS A 99 8.86 -13.20 3.19
N ARG A 100 9.04 -14.38 3.79
CA ARG A 100 9.38 -15.59 3.00
C ARG A 100 8.24 -15.91 2.05
N SER A 101 8.60 -16.21 0.81
CA SER A 101 7.63 -16.61 -0.20
C SER A 101 7.12 -18.01 0.11
N PRO A 102 5.81 -18.23 0.26
CA PRO A 102 5.25 -19.56 0.44
C PRO A 102 5.45 -20.46 -0.79
N LYS A 103 5.73 -19.87 -1.96
CA LYS A 103 5.99 -20.61 -3.21
C LYS A 103 7.45 -21.07 -3.34
N ASN A 104 8.37 -20.40 -2.64
CA ASN A 104 9.79 -20.73 -2.68
C ASN A 104 10.45 -20.26 -1.38
N CYS A 105 10.73 -21.18 -0.46
CA CYS A 105 11.32 -20.84 0.83
C CYS A 105 12.71 -20.22 0.74
N ASN A 106 13.43 -20.35 -0.38
CA ASN A 106 14.73 -19.72 -0.60
C ASN A 106 14.62 -18.31 -1.20
N SER A 107 13.42 -17.74 -1.27
CA SER A 107 13.16 -16.39 -1.75
C SER A 107 12.14 -15.67 -0.88
N CYS A 108 12.12 -14.35 -0.98
CA CYS A 108 11.19 -13.46 -0.30
C CYS A 108 10.21 -12.86 -1.31
N PHE A 109 8.98 -12.57 -0.87
CA PHE A 109 8.17 -11.56 -1.54
C PHE A 109 8.43 -10.22 -0.84
N CYS A 110 8.55 -9.16 -1.62
CA CYS A 110 9.15 -7.92 -1.18
C CYS A 110 8.12 -6.78 -1.15
N PRO A 111 8.21 -5.88 -0.15
CA PRO A 111 7.50 -4.61 -0.22
C PRO A 111 7.89 -3.82 -1.46
N ALA A 112 6.99 -2.96 -1.92
CA ALA A 112 7.26 -2.05 -3.04
C ALA A 112 8.55 -1.25 -2.78
N GLY A 113 9.37 -1.08 -3.82
CA GLY A 113 10.70 -0.47 -3.71
C GLY A 113 11.84 -1.45 -3.43
N TYR A 114 11.56 -2.73 -3.16
CA TYR A 114 12.57 -3.76 -2.90
C TYR A 114 12.38 -4.99 -3.81
N ALA A 115 13.48 -5.67 -4.11
CA ALA A 115 13.53 -6.82 -4.99
C ALA A 115 14.72 -7.75 -4.66
N GLY A 116 14.87 -8.81 -5.46
CA GLY A 116 15.86 -9.86 -5.27
C GLY A 116 15.39 -10.91 -4.27
N ALA A 117 16.12 -12.04 -4.21
CA ALA A 117 15.73 -13.19 -3.39
C ALA A 117 15.58 -12.85 -1.90
N LEU A 118 16.29 -11.84 -1.41
CA LEU A 118 16.27 -11.42 -0.01
C LEU A 118 15.60 -10.05 0.21
N CYS A 119 15.04 -9.42 -0.81
CA CYS A 119 14.55 -8.03 -0.77
C CYS A 119 15.66 -6.98 -0.49
N SER A 120 16.91 -7.31 -0.81
CA SER A 120 18.09 -6.46 -0.59
C SER A 120 18.49 -5.62 -1.81
N LEU A 121 17.75 -5.76 -2.92
CA LEU A 121 18.06 -5.08 -4.18
C LEU A 121 16.98 -4.06 -4.52
N ARG A 122 17.34 -3.06 -5.30
CA ARG A 122 16.37 -2.16 -5.95
C ARG A 122 15.70 -2.92 -7.09
N PRO A 123 14.38 -2.79 -7.29
CA PRO A 123 13.71 -3.34 -8.46
C PRO A 123 14.39 -2.91 -9.77
N ALA A 124 14.46 -3.84 -10.72
CA ALA A 124 14.90 -3.54 -12.08
C ALA A 124 13.89 -2.62 -12.78
N GLY A 125 14.35 -1.86 -13.78
CA GLY A 125 13.54 -0.89 -14.51
C GLY A 125 13.92 0.56 -14.19
N CYS A 126 12.95 1.47 -14.37
CA CYS A 126 13.16 2.90 -14.17
C CYS A 126 13.39 3.26 -12.69
N GLY A 127 14.04 4.42 -12.49
CA GLY A 127 14.51 4.87 -11.19
C GLY A 127 16.02 4.75 -11.06
N ALA A 128 16.57 5.29 -9.98
CA ALA A 128 18.00 5.46 -9.76
C ALA A 128 18.37 5.31 -8.29
N VAL A 129 19.65 5.00 -8.04
CA VAL A 129 20.23 5.18 -6.71
C VAL A 129 20.75 6.61 -6.64
N LEU A 130 20.22 7.39 -5.71
CA LEU A 130 20.53 8.80 -5.48
C LEU A 130 21.27 8.93 -4.16
N THR A 131 22.22 9.86 -4.11
CA THR A 131 22.98 10.16 -2.88
C THR A 131 22.43 11.45 -2.25
N ALA A 132 21.93 11.32 -1.02
CA ALA A 132 21.51 12.44 -0.19
C ALA A 132 22.70 13.37 0.06
N ALA A 133 22.42 14.67 0.14
CA ALA A 133 23.39 15.69 0.51
C ALA A 133 22.80 16.59 1.58
N SER A 134 23.66 17.38 2.22
CA SER A 134 23.22 18.45 3.13
C SER A 134 22.45 19.56 2.41
N THR A 135 22.53 19.63 1.08
CA THR A 135 21.81 20.57 0.24
C THR A 135 20.71 19.88 -0.57
N TRP A 136 19.62 20.61 -0.82
CA TRP A 136 18.51 20.13 -1.63
C TRP A 136 18.95 19.86 -3.07
N LYS A 137 18.52 18.71 -3.60
CA LYS A 137 18.68 18.33 -5.00
C LYS A 137 17.30 18.12 -5.61
N SER A 138 17.14 18.56 -6.85
CA SER A 138 15.90 18.35 -7.63
C SER A 138 16.10 17.22 -8.63
N LYS A 139 15.05 16.42 -8.82
CA LYS A 139 14.98 15.40 -9.87
C LYS A 139 13.67 15.54 -10.62
N THR A 140 13.75 15.67 -11.93
CA THR A 140 12.57 15.60 -12.79
C THR A 140 12.22 14.14 -13.04
N VAL A 141 11.00 13.76 -12.71
CA VAL A 141 10.44 12.43 -13.01
C VAL A 141 9.37 12.62 -14.06
N VAL A 142 9.53 11.95 -15.20
CA VAL A 142 8.53 11.91 -16.26
C VAL A 142 7.76 10.60 -16.14
N LEU A 143 6.47 10.69 -15.88
CA LEU A 143 5.57 9.54 -15.74
C LEU A 143 4.61 9.49 -16.93
N GLY A 144 4.36 8.30 -17.44
CA GLY A 144 3.48 8.07 -18.59
C GLY A 144 4.15 8.34 -19.93
N ASN A 145 3.47 7.93 -21.00
CA ASN A 145 3.82 8.27 -22.37
C ASN A 145 2.54 8.66 -23.09
N SER A 146 2.39 9.94 -23.42
CA SER A 146 1.20 10.48 -24.07
C SER A 146 0.96 9.96 -25.49
N THR A 147 1.96 9.33 -26.10
CA THR A 147 1.82 8.69 -27.42
C THR A 147 1.37 7.24 -27.34
N ASN A 148 1.33 6.67 -26.13
CA ASN A 148 0.85 5.30 -25.93
C ASN A 148 -0.63 5.35 -25.55
N GLU A 149 -1.48 5.03 -26.53
CA GLU A 149 -2.94 4.95 -26.38
C GLU A 149 -3.45 3.57 -25.94
N GLU A 150 -2.55 2.61 -25.69
CA GLU A 150 -2.96 1.27 -25.24
C GLU A 150 -3.51 1.32 -23.81
N VAL A 151 -4.60 0.59 -23.59
CA VAL A 151 -5.17 0.40 -22.25
C VAL A 151 -4.14 -0.33 -21.38
N ARG A 152 -3.64 0.35 -20.35
CA ARG A 152 -2.71 -0.25 -19.39
C ARG A 152 -3.49 -1.00 -18.33
N GLY A 153 -3.46 -2.33 -18.40
CA GLY A 153 -4.00 -3.20 -17.36
C GLY A 153 -3.14 -3.29 -16.09
N ALA A 154 -1.96 -2.67 -16.09
CA ALA A 154 -1.02 -2.70 -14.97
C ALA A 154 -0.32 -1.36 -14.75
N TYR A 155 0.04 -1.10 -13.50
CA TYR A 155 0.80 0.09 -13.11
C TYR A 155 2.29 -0.10 -13.43
N THR A 156 2.97 0.99 -13.80
CA THR A 156 4.44 1.03 -13.90
C THR A 156 5.00 1.71 -12.65
N LEU A 157 5.93 1.06 -11.98
CA LEU A 157 6.59 1.59 -10.79
C LEU A 157 8.05 1.95 -11.12
N CYS A 158 8.43 3.21 -10.89
CA CYS A 158 9.83 3.64 -10.92
C CYS A 158 10.35 3.74 -9.48
N ASN A 159 11.47 3.08 -9.21
CA ASN A 159 11.96 2.88 -7.85
C ASN A 159 13.28 3.64 -7.66
N ASP A 160 13.21 4.74 -6.91
CA ASP A 160 14.39 5.51 -6.50
C ASP A 160 14.83 5.11 -5.09
N TRP A 161 16.13 4.88 -4.93
CA TRP A 161 16.75 4.63 -3.63
C TRP A 161 17.59 5.82 -3.23
N ILE A 162 17.27 6.43 -2.08
CA ILE A 162 18.06 7.53 -1.53
C ILE A 162 19.00 6.95 -0.47
N LYS A 163 20.32 7.07 -0.69
CA LYS A 163 21.37 6.64 0.24
C LYS A 163 22.01 7.85 0.90
N VAL A 164 22.36 7.70 2.18
CA VAL A 164 23.21 8.66 2.91
C VAL A 164 24.66 8.22 2.71
N GLU A 165 25.58 9.18 2.57
CA GLU A 165 27.04 8.91 2.61
C GLU A 165 27.50 8.54 4.02
#